data_AF-A0A562J1I2-F1
#
_entry.id   AF-A0A562J1I2-F1
#
_cell.length_a   1.000
_cell.length_b   1.000
_cell.length_c   1.000
_cell.angle_alpha   90.00
_cell.angle_beta   90.00
_cell.angle_gamma   90.00
#
_symmetry.space_group_name_H-M   'P 1'
#
loop_
_entity.id
_entity.type
_entity.pdbx_description
1 polymer ?
#
loop_
_entity_poly.entity_id
_entity_poly.type
_entity_poly.pdbx_seq_one_letter_code
_entity_poly.pdbx_strand_id
1 'polypeptide(L)'
;MNNKGSTMVLLVIAMSVIIALGVSILNIAMMQYNIRNYSMEAKQAFYKAEDGLNEAFSDVYILIDEAASRAIDEAKEYLNLYPLDEGGAESIFCAEFKNYITVNFKNRAENNSNPKVKIAEQNLIFSGNSLRAHLISIYRTDKIEKHVEADIVVLVPSYSDVKNNIFDAADCIMYDNWINVN
;
A
#
# COMPACT_ATOMS: atom_id res chain seq x y z
N MET A 1 57.19 -52.12 -26.27
CA MET A 1 56.49 -51.40 -25.18
C MET A 1 55.27 -50.72 -25.76
N ASN A 2 54.06 -51.13 -25.35
CA ASN A 2 52.78 -50.76 -25.97
C ASN A 2 52.05 -49.74 -25.07
N ASN A 3 52.30 -48.43 -25.27
CA ASN A 3 51.71 -47.34 -24.46
C ASN A 3 50.27 -46.96 -24.85
N LYS A 4 49.67 -47.64 -25.85
CA LYS A 4 48.33 -47.31 -26.35
C LYS A 4 47.22 -47.38 -25.27
N GLY A 5 47.35 -48.27 -24.30
CA GLY A 5 46.39 -48.39 -23.18
C GLY A 5 46.46 -47.22 -22.20
N SER A 6 47.66 -46.70 -21.90
CA SER A 6 47.85 -45.57 -20.97
C SER A 6 47.28 -44.27 -21.53
N THR A 7 47.44 -44.01 -22.83
CA THR A 7 46.85 -42.84 -23.50
C THR A 7 45.33 -42.91 -23.54
N MET A 8 44.74 -44.09 -23.77
CA MET A 8 43.29 -44.28 -23.76
C MET A 8 42.70 -44.02 -22.36
N VAL A 9 43.33 -44.53 -21.30
CA VAL A 9 42.90 -44.30 -19.91
C VAL A 9 42.97 -42.82 -19.54
N LEU A 10 44.06 -42.13 -19.92
CA LEU A 10 44.20 -40.70 -19.67
C LEU A 10 43.09 -39.89 -20.34
N LEU A 11 42.71 -40.26 -21.57
CA LEU A 11 41.67 -39.59 -22.34
C LEU A 11 40.28 -39.78 -21.72
N VAL A 12 39.98 -40.99 -21.22
CA VAL A 12 38.74 -41.27 -20.48
C VAL A 12 38.65 -40.46 -19.19
N ILE A 13 39.75 -40.37 -18.43
CA ILE A 13 39.82 -39.56 -17.21
C ILE A 13 39.62 -38.08 -17.55
N ALA A 14 40.30 -37.57 -18.57
CA ALA A 14 40.16 -36.18 -19.01
C ALA A 14 38.73 -35.87 -19.46
N MET A 15 38.11 -36.73 -20.26
CA MET A 15 36.70 -36.57 -20.66
C MET A 15 35.75 -36.60 -19.46
N SER A 16 35.98 -37.49 -18.50
CA SER A 16 35.17 -37.57 -17.28
C SER A 16 35.26 -36.27 -16.47
N VAL A 17 36.45 -35.70 -16.34
CA VAL A 17 36.67 -34.42 -15.66
C VAL A 17 35.98 -33.27 -16.41
N ILE A 18 36.09 -33.22 -17.74
CA ILE A 18 35.44 -32.19 -18.55
C ILE A 18 33.91 -32.27 -18.43
N ILE A 19 33.35 -33.48 -18.49
CA ILE A 19 31.91 -33.70 -18.33
C ILE A 19 31.45 -33.26 -16.93
N ALA A 20 32.19 -33.67 -15.89
CA ALA A 20 31.89 -33.27 -14.51
C ALA A 20 31.89 -31.74 -14.35
N LEU A 21 32.92 -31.06 -14.89
CA LEU A 21 33.01 -29.59 -14.87
C LEU A 21 31.86 -28.94 -15.66
N GLY A 22 31.52 -29.48 -16.83
CA GLY A 22 30.40 -28.99 -17.64
C GLY A 22 29.06 -29.08 -16.90
N VAL A 23 28.79 -30.21 -16.25
CA VAL A 23 27.59 -30.40 -15.42
C VAL A 23 27.58 -29.44 -14.24
N SER A 24 28.72 -29.23 -13.57
CA SER A 24 28.82 -28.27 -12.46
C SER A 24 28.52 -26.83 -12.89
N ILE A 25 29.07 -26.38 -14.03
CA ILE A 25 28.83 -25.03 -14.56
C ILE A 25 27.34 -24.86 -14.90
N LEU A 26 26.74 -25.85 -15.56
CA LEU A 26 25.32 -25.80 -15.91
C LEU A 26 24.43 -25.71 -14.67
N ASN A 27 24.75 -26.49 -13.63
CA ASN A 27 24.01 -26.47 -12.37
C ASN A 27 24.09 -25.10 -11.68
N ILE A 28 25.28 -24.49 -11.63
CA ILE A 28 25.48 -23.14 -11.07
C ILE A 28 24.69 -22.11 -11.87
N ALA A 29 24.70 -22.20 -13.20
CA ALA A 29 23.95 -21.29 -14.06
C ALA A 29 22.43 -21.41 -13.83
N MET A 30 21.89 -22.63 -13.73
CA MET A 30 20.48 -22.85 -13.39
C MET A 30 20.13 -22.30 -11.99
N MET A 31 21.01 -22.50 -11.01
CA MET A 31 20.80 -21.98 -9.66
C MET A 31 20.76 -20.45 -9.65
N GLN A 32 21.71 -19.79 -10.33
CA GLN A 32 21.72 -18.32 -10.45
C GLN A 32 20.47 -17.79 -11.16
N TYR A 33 20.04 -18.47 -12.23
CA TYR A 33 18.81 -18.14 -12.93
C TYR A 33 17.60 -18.19 -11.99
N ASN A 34 17.45 -19.27 -11.21
CA ASN A 34 16.35 -19.42 -10.27
C ASN A 34 16.36 -18.35 -9.17
N ILE A 35 17.55 -18.04 -8.61
CA ILE A 35 17.70 -16.97 -7.61
C ILE A 35 17.25 -15.62 -8.20
N ARG A 36 17.70 -15.29 -9.42
CA ARG A 36 17.34 -14.04 -10.07
C ARG A 36 15.85 -13.96 -10.39
N ASN A 37 15.26 -15.05 -10.85
CA ASN A 37 13.83 -15.12 -11.12
C ASN A 37 13.01 -14.90 -9.83
N TYR A 38 13.36 -15.59 -8.75
CA TYR A 38 12.71 -15.40 -7.44
C TYR A 38 12.85 -13.96 -6.94
N SER A 39 14.02 -13.34 -7.08
CA SER A 39 14.24 -11.93 -6.71
C SER A 39 13.35 -10.98 -7.52
N MET A 40 13.17 -11.24 -8.82
CA MET A 40 12.30 -10.44 -9.68
C MET A 40 10.83 -10.61 -9.29
N GLU A 41 10.36 -11.84 -9.07
CA GLU A 41 9.01 -12.13 -8.58
C GLU A 41 8.77 -11.46 -7.21
N ALA A 42 9.76 -11.46 -6.31
CA ALA A 42 9.66 -10.80 -5.00
C ALA A 42 9.52 -9.28 -5.13
N LYS A 43 10.24 -8.67 -6.07
CA LYS A 43 10.11 -7.24 -6.35
C LYS A 43 8.75 -6.88 -6.95
N GLN A 44 8.21 -7.74 -7.81
CA GLN A 44 6.86 -7.55 -8.35
C GLN A 44 5.78 -7.71 -7.29
N ALA A 45 5.91 -8.72 -6.42
CA ALA A 45 5.02 -8.92 -5.28
C ALA A 45 5.03 -7.71 -4.34
N PHE A 46 6.20 -7.11 -4.14
CA PHE A 46 6.35 -5.88 -3.38
C PHE A 46 5.57 -4.70 -4.01
N TYR A 47 5.76 -4.44 -5.31
CA TYR A 47 4.99 -3.39 -6.00
C TYR A 47 3.48 -3.66 -5.96
N LYS A 48 3.07 -4.93 -6.03
CA LYS A 48 1.66 -5.30 -5.90
C LYS A 48 1.10 -5.02 -4.51
N ALA A 49 1.90 -5.15 -3.45
CA ALA A 49 1.48 -4.74 -2.12
C ALA A 49 1.41 -3.19 -2.02
N GLU A 50 2.36 -2.45 -2.58
CA GLU A 50 2.29 -0.98 -2.64
C GLU A 50 1.06 -0.48 -3.40
N ASP A 51 0.71 -1.12 -4.52
CA ASP A 51 -0.51 -0.82 -5.30
C ASP A 51 -1.77 -0.87 -4.40
N GLY A 52 -1.82 -1.82 -3.45
CA GLY A 52 -2.95 -1.93 -2.51
C GLY A 52 -3.06 -0.75 -1.56
N LEU A 53 -1.94 -0.22 -1.06
CA LEU A 53 -1.95 1.00 -0.25
C LEU A 53 -2.37 2.21 -1.07
N ASN A 54 -1.87 2.32 -2.31
CA ASN A 54 -2.23 3.41 -3.22
C ASN A 54 -3.72 3.39 -3.60
N GLU A 55 -4.31 2.22 -3.79
CA GLU A 55 -5.75 2.08 -4.00
C GLU A 55 -6.51 2.55 -2.76
N ALA A 56 -6.14 2.09 -1.57
CA ALA A 56 -6.76 2.54 -0.32
C ALA A 56 -6.63 4.06 -0.11
N PHE A 57 -5.49 4.65 -0.44
CA PHE A 57 -5.29 6.10 -0.40
C PHE A 57 -6.22 6.84 -1.36
N SER A 58 -6.38 6.33 -2.60
CA SER A 58 -7.32 6.88 -3.57
C SER A 58 -8.78 6.78 -3.09
N ASP A 59 -9.15 5.66 -2.45
CA ASP A 59 -10.50 5.49 -1.91
C ASP A 59 -10.78 6.43 -0.73
N VAL A 60 -9.77 6.66 0.12
CA VAL A 60 -9.88 7.65 1.22
C VAL A 60 -9.94 9.08 0.68
N TYR A 61 -9.21 9.39 -0.40
CA TYR A 61 -9.30 10.69 -1.08
C TYR A 61 -10.75 10.96 -1.52
N ILE A 62 -11.40 9.99 -2.18
CA ILE A 62 -12.81 10.13 -2.61
C ILE A 62 -13.73 10.29 -1.39
N LEU A 63 -13.47 9.53 -0.33
CA LEU A 63 -14.23 9.63 0.91
C LEU A 63 -14.15 11.03 1.54
N ILE A 64 -13.00 11.71 1.44
CA ILE A 64 -12.82 13.09 1.94
C ILE A 64 -13.69 14.08 1.16
N ASP A 65 -13.75 13.97 -0.17
CA ASP A 65 -14.64 14.79 -1.01
C ASP A 65 -16.11 14.57 -0.63
N GLU A 66 -16.52 13.31 -0.48
CA GLU A 66 -17.89 12.95 -0.05
C GLU A 66 -18.21 13.52 1.33
N ALA A 67 -17.28 13.43 2.28
CA ALA A 67 -17.44 13.95 3.63
C ALA A 67 -17.55 15.48 3.64
N ALA A 68 -16.72 16.18 2.86
CA ALA A 68 -16.75 17.64 2.76
C ALA A 68 -18.05 18.14 2.14
N SER A 69 -18.51 17.50 1.06
CA SER A 69 -19.79 17.84 0.42
C SER A 69 -20.98 17.63 1.36
N ARG A 70 -21.00 16.53 2.11
CA ARG A 70 -22.07 16.25 3.06
C ARG A 70 -22.06 17.25 4.23
N ALA A 71 -20.89 17.49 4.80
CA ALA A 71 -20.74 18.39 5.93
C ALA A 71 -21.10 19.85 5.58
N ILE A 72 -20.79 20.31 4.37
CA ILE A 72 -21.14 21.67 3.95
C ILE A 72 -22.64 21.83 3.73
N ASP A 73 -23.32 20.79 3.25
CA ASP A 73 -24.78 20.84 3.06
C ASP A 73 -25.50 20.87 4.41
N GLU A 74 -25.06 20.08 5.38
CA GLU A 74 -25.58 20.13 6.76
C GLU A 74 -25.37 21.53 7.40
N ALA A 75 -24.18 22.12 7.21
CA ALA A 75 -23.87 23.45 7.71
C ALA A 75 -24.72 24.55 7.04
N LYS A 76 -25.06 24.40 5.74
CA LYS A 76 -25.98 25.31 5.05
C LYS A 76 -27.40 25.17 5.57
N GLU A 77 -27.88 23.94 5.82
CA GLU A 77 -29.19 23.71 6.41
C GLU A 77 -29.32 24.38 7.78
N TYR A 78 -28.27 24.30 8.59
CA TYR A 78 -28.20 25.01 9.86
C TYR A 78 -28.30 26.54 9.69
N LEU A 79 -27.53 27.13 8.76
CA LEU A 79 -27.58 28.57 8.50
C LEU A 79 -28.93 29.05 7.97
N ASN A 80 -29.72 28.19 7.31
CA ASN A 80 -31.09 28.55 6.92
C ASN A 80 -31.98 28.81 8.14
N LEU A 81 -31.72 28.14 9.27
CA LEU A 81 -32.44 28.33 10.53
C LEU A 81 -31.82 29.44 11.39
N TYR A 82 -30.48 29.57 11.35
CA TYR A 82 -29.72 30.54 12.15
C TYR A 82 -28.74 31.35 11.28
N PRO A 83 -29.21 32.31 10.45
CA PRO A 83 -28.40 32.93 9.39
C PRO A 83 -27.18 33.73 9.85
N LEU A 84 -27.10 34.10 11.13
CA LEU A 84 -26.02 34.91 11.69
C LEU A 84 -25.00 34.07 12.48
N ASP A 85 -25.24 32.77 12.66
CA ASP A 85 -24.38 31.90 13.47
C ASP A 85 -23.41 31.08 12.60
N GLU A 86 -22.45 31.77 11.99
CA GLU A 86 -21.41 31.12 11.18
C GLU A 86 -20.49 30.21 12.03
N GLY A 87 -20.28 30.52 13.31
CA GLY A 87 -19.48 29.68 14.21
C GLY A 87 -20.16 28.35 14.54
N GLY A 88 -21.49 28.38 14.71
CA GLY A 88 -22.31 27.17 14.83
C GLY A 88 -22.26 26.31 13.56
N ALA A 89 -22.31 26.94 12.39
CA ALA A 89 -22.22 26.25 11.10
C ALA A 89 -20.85 25.56 10.90
N GLU A 90 -19.75 26.25 11.23
CA GLU A 90 -18.39 25.66 11.20
C GLU A 90 -18.26 24.48 12.17
N SER A 91 -18.85 24.59 13.37
CA SER A 91 -18.84 23.51 14.36
C SER A 91 -19.59 22.27 13.85
N ILE A 92 -20.74 22.47 13.20
CA ILE A 92 -21.54 21.40 12.58
C ILE A 92 -20.77 20.76 11.42
N PHE A 93 -20.17 21.58 10.56
CA PHE A 93 -19.32 21.11 9.47
C PHE A 93 -18.21 20.18 10.00
N CYS A 94 -17.45 20.64 11.00
CA CYS A 94 -16.36 19.86 11.56
C CYS A 94 -16.85 18.56 12.20
N ALA A 95 -17.99 18.59 12.90
CA ALA A 95 -18.55 17.42 13.55
C ALA A 95 -19.02 16.37 12.52
N GLU A 96 -19.77 16.79 11.51
CA GLU A 96 -20.29 15.87 10.49
C GLU A 96 -19.17 15.30 9.63
N PHE A 97 -18.18 16.11 9.23
CA PHE A 97 -17.00 15.63 8.52
C PHE A 97 -16.28 14.53 9.31
N LYS A 98 -15.94 14.79 10.58
CA LYS A 98 -15.25 13.83 11.44
C LYS A 98 -16.05 12.54 11.63
N ASN A 99 -17.35 12.67 11.85
CA ASN A 99 -18.26 11.53 12.02
C ASN A 99 -18.31 10.67 10.74
N TYR A 100 -18.52 11.31 9.58
CA TYR A 100 -18.64 10.60 8.31
C TYR A 100 -17.35 9.85 7.94
N ILE A 101 -16.19 10.49 8.09
CA ILE A 101 -14.90 9.81 7.91
C ILE A 101 -14.78 8.63 8.88
N THR A 102 -15.01 8.84 10.18
CA THR A 102 -14.82 7.80 11.20
C THR A 102 -15.67 6.55 10.93
N VAL A 103 -16.91 6.73 10.48
CA VAL A 103 -17.84 5.63 10.20
C VAL A 103 -17.47 4.87 8.92
N ASN A 104 -16.96 5.56 7.90
CA ASN A 104 -16.80 4.97 6.56
C ASN A 104 -15.35 4.62 6.20
N PHE A 105 -14.34 5.17 6.88
CA PHE A 105 -12.93 5.01 6.54
C PHE A 105 -12.55 3.54 6.40
N LYS A 106 -12.90 2.70 7.38
CA LYS A 106 -12.55 1.28 7.37
C LYS A 106 -13.15 0.54 6.18
N ASN A 107 -14.43 0.78 5.88
CA ASN A 107 -15.11 0.13 4.78
C ASN A 107 -14.56 0.56 3.41
N ARG A 108 -13.94 1.74 3.32
CA ARG A 108 -13.31 2.22 2.10
C ARG A 108 -11.87 1.81 1.93
N ALA A 109 -11.07 1.87 3.00
CA ALA A 109 -9.65 1.57 2.91
C ALA A 109 -9.34 0.06 2.99
N GLU A 110 -10.18 -0.76 3.63
CA GLU A 110 -9.94 -2.20 3.70
C GLU A 110 -10.37 -2.92 2.42
N ASN A 111 -9.49 -3.78 1.91
CA ASN A 111 -9.76 -4.63 0.76
C ASN A 111 -9.42 -6.08 1.11
N ASN A 112 -10.35 -7.00 0.85
CA ASN A 112 -10.15 -8.44 1.07
C ASN A 112 -9.60 -9.18 -0.16
N SER A 113 -9.39 -8.49 -1.27
CA SER A 113 -8.77 -9.01 -2.49
C SER A 113 -7.27 -9.23 -2.31
N ASN A 114 -6.56 -9.56 -3.39
CA ASN A 114 -5.09 -9.64 -3.40
C ASN A 114 -4.55 -8.48 -4.27
N PRO A 115 -3.87 -7.48 -3.69
CA PRO A 115 -3.39 -7.39 -2.31
C PRO A 115 -4.50 -7.17 -1.28
N LYS A 116 -4.32 -7.75 -0.10
CA LYS A 116 -5.23 -7.59 1.04
C LYS A 116 -4.81 -6.40 1.86
N VAL A 117 -5.69 -5.42 2.03
CA VAL A 117 -5.44 -4.22 2.83
C VAL A 117 -6.25 -4.27 4.11
N LYS A 118 -5.59 -4.01 5.24
CA LYS A 118 -6.21 -3.98 6.57
C LYS A 118 -5.78 -2.75 7.33
N ILE A 119 -6.63 -2.29 8.25
CA ILE A 119 -6.28 -1.27 9.23
C ILE A 119 -5.91 -1.97 10.54
N ALA A 120 -4.80 -1.57 11.16
CA ALA A 120 -4.34 -2.19 12.39
C ALA A 120 -5.19 -1.77 13.61
N GLU A 121 -5.72 -0.55 13.62
CA GLU A 121 -6.56 -0.03 14.68
C GLU A 121 -7.97 -0.65 14.68
N GLN A 122 -8.49 -0.93 15.88
CA GLN A 122 -9.88 -1.36 16.04
C GLN A 122 -10.87 -0.20 15.87
N ASN A 123 -10.51 0.98 16.39
CA ASN A 123 -11.31 2.18 16.35
C ASN A 123 -10.46 3.33 15.81
N LEU A 124 -10.97 4.02 14.79
CA LEU A 124 -10.35 5.22 14.26
C LEU A 124 -10.98 6.43 14.95
N ILE A 125 -10.14 7.34 15.45
CA ILE A 125 -10.61 8.50 16.21
C ILE A 125 -9.79 9.72 15.77
N PHE A 126 -10.47 10.84 15.54
CA PHE A 126 -9.81 12.12 15.33
C PHE A 126 -9.15 12.60 16.63
N SER A 127 -7.86 12.91 16.56
CA SER A 127 -7.13 13.64 17.60
C SER A 127 -7.04 15.10 17.15
N GLY A 128 -7.89 15.96 17.72
CA GLY A 128 -8.03 17.34 17.24
C GLY A 128 -8.62 17.37 15.83
N ASN A 129 -7.84 17.83 14.85
CA ASN A 129 -8.23 17.93 13.44
C ASN A 129 -7.52 16.92 12.53
N SER A 130 -6.87 15.90 13.10
CA SER A 130 -6.22 14.85 12.33
C SER A 130 -6.70 13.46 12.77
N LEU A 131 -6.90 12.57 11.80
CA LEU A 131 -7.09 11.14 12.01
C LEU A 131 -5.91 10.42 11.36
N ARG A 132 -5.29 9.51 12.10
CA ARG A 132 -4.21 8.64 11.61
C ARG A 132 -4.71 7.21 11.63
N ALA A 133 -4.49 6.50 10.52
CA ALA A 133 -4.79 5.09 10.38
C ALA A 133 -3.55 4.36 9.90
N HIS A 134 -3.17 3.27 10.56
CA HIS A 134 -2.05 2.44 10.15
C HIS A 134 -2.56 1.31 9.24
N LEU A 135 -2.15 1.34 7.98
CA LEU A 135 -2.58 0.38 6.96
C LEU A 135 -1.49 -0.65 6.68
N ILE A 136 -1.91 -1.90 6.52
CA ILE A 136 -1.06 -3.03 6.19
C ILE A 136 -1.60 -3.65 4.90
N SER A 137 -0.79 -3.64 3.84
CA SER A 137 -1.09 -4.30 2.56
C SER A 137 -0.27 -5.58 2.43
N ILE A 138 -0.95 -6.67 2.14
CA ILE A 138 -0.37 -8.02 2.07
C ILE A 138 -0.67 -8.59 0.69
N TYR A 139 0.36 -8.73 -0.13
CA TYR A 139 0.28 -9.46 -1.39
C TYR A 139 0.82 -10.88 -1.21
N ARG A 140 0.01 -11.88 -1.55
CA ARG A 140 0.37 -13.30 -1.40
C ARG A 140 0.17 -14.08 -2.70
N THR A 141 1.14 -14.93 -2.98
CA THR A 141 1.11 -15.99 -4.00
C THR A 141 1.55 -17.30 -3.36
N ASP A 142 1.54 -18.41 -4.10
CA ASP A 142 1.97 -19.72 -3.59
C ASP A 142 3.45 -19.76 -3.15
N LYS A 143 4.27 -18.82 -3.63
CA LYS A 143 5.73 -18.82 -3.43
C LYS A 143 6.24 -17.62 -2.64
N ILE A 144 5.50 -16.52 -2.66
CA ILE A 144 5.96 -15.22 -2.17
C ILE A 144 4.83 -14.54 -1.42
N GLU A 145 5.18 -13.99 -0.26
CA GLU A 145 4.34 -13.14 0.55
C GLU A 145 5.12 -11.85 0.82
N LYS A 146 4.48 -10.70 0.60
CA LYS A 146 5.06 -9.38 0.85
C LYS A 146 4.09 -8.49 1.60
N HIS A 147 4.66 -7.75 2.55
CA HIS A 147 3.95 -6.87 3.47
C HIS A 147 4.49 -5.47 3.28
N VAL A 148 3.60 -4.49 3.17
CA VAL A 148 3.94 -3.06 3.11
C VAL A 148 3.03 -2.34 4.08
N GLU A 149 3.61 -1.45 4.87
CA GLU A 149 2.91 -0.74 5.93
C GLU A 149 3.09 0.77 5.73
N ALA A 150 2.01 1.53 5.93
CA ALA A 150 2.05 2.98 5.88
C ALA A 150 0.95 3.58 6.75
N ASP A 151 1.21 4.78 7.29
CA ASP A 151 0.16 5.57 7.92
C ASP A 151 -0.52 6.45 6.87
N ILE A 152 -1.85 6.45 6.85
CA ILE A 152 -2.63 7.48 6.17
C ILE A 152 -3.10 8.49 7.22
N VAL A 153 -2.83 9.77 6.98
CA VAL A 153 -3.27 10.87 7.83
C VAL A 153 -4.29 11.70 7.07
N VAL A 154 -5.48 11.85 7.65
CA VAL A 154 -6.57 12.69 7.15
C VAL A 154 -6.70 13.92 8.04
N LEU A 155 -6.76 15.09 7.42
CA LEU A 155 -6.96 16.37 8.07
C LEU A 155 -8.40 16.86 7.85
N VAL A 156 -8.94 17.57 8.82
CA VAL A 156 -10.23 18.26 8.65
C VAL A 156 -10.02 19.52 7.83
N PRO A 157 -10.71 19.69 6.70
CA PRO A 157 -10.61 20.89 5.88
C PRO A 157 -11.18 22.11 6.60
N SER A 158 -10.72 23.29 6.17
CA SER A 158 -11.28 24.57 6.59
C SER A 158 -12.71 24.72 6.05
N TYR A 159 -13.67 25.01 6.92
CA TYR A 159 -15.06 25.29 6.53
C TYR A 159 -15.14 26.42 5.49
N SER A 160 -14.33 27.47 5.67
CA SER A 160 -14.31 28.61 4.75
C SER A 160 -13.85 28.21 3.35
N ASP A 161 -12.87 27.31 3.24
CA ASP A 161 -12.30 26.91 1.95
C ASP A 161 -13.29 26.03 1.18
N VAL A 162 -13.98 25.13 1.88
CA VAL A 162 -15.06 24.31 1.29
C VAL A 162 -16.25 25.17 0.89
N LYS A 163 -16.68 26.11 1.74
CA LYS A 163 -17.77 27.05 1.45
C LYS A 163 -17.49 27.89 0.19
N ASN A 164 -16.24 28.30 0.00
CA ASN A 164 -15.82 29.13 -1.12
C ASN A 164 -15.42 28.33 -2.38
N ASN A 165 -15.55 27.00 -2.38
CA ASN A 165 -15.11 26.10 -3.45
C ASN A 165 -13.60 26.26 -3.80
N ILE A 166 -12.77 26.51 -2.79
CA ILE A 166 -11.29 26.58 -2.92
C ILE A 166 -10.64 25.27 -2.44
N PHE A 167 -11.43 24.40 -1.81
CA PHE A 167 -11.02 23.11 -1.27
C PHE A 167 -10.55 22.11 -2.34
N ASP A 168 -9.46 21.40 -2.01
CA ASP A 168 -8.97 20.20 -2.70
C ASP A 168 -8.73 19.10 -1.63
N ALA A 169 -9.29 17.91 -1.83
CA ALA A 169 -9.06 16.78 -0.92
C ALA A 169 -7.59 16.38 -0.81
N ALA A 170 -6.76 16.66 -1.83
CA ALA A 170 -5.33 16.38 -1.82
C ALA A 170 -4.60 17.10 -0.68
N ASP A 171 -5.07 18.28 -0.27
CA ASP A 171 -4.48 19.05 0.83
C ASP A 171 -4.83 18.47 2.21
N CYS A 172 -5.79 17.55 2.25
CA CYS A 172 -6.34 16.96 3.48
C CYS A 172 -5.93 15.51 3.69
N ILE A 173 -5.06 14.95 2.84
CA ILE A 173 -4.59 13.57 2.96
C ILE A 173 -3.10 13.46 2.68
N MET A 174 -2.39 12.69 3.49
CA MET A 174 -0.98 12.40 3.27
C MET A 174 -0.59 11.02 3.79
N TYR A 175 0.44 10.45 3.18
CA TYR A 175 1.16 9.34 3.79
C TYR A 175 2.10 9.86 4.87
N ASP A 176 2.19 9.10 5.96
CA ASP A 176 3.23 9.24 6.97
C ASP A 176 3.84 7.85 7.26
N ASN A 177 5.04 7.81 7.87
CA ASN A 177 5.74 6.59 8.28
C ASN A 177 5.64 5.40 7.30
N TRP A 178 6.19 5.55 6.09
CA TRP A 178 6.27 4.45 5.13
C TRP A 178 7.31 3.40 5.58
N ILE A 179 6.85 2.18 5.93
CA ILE A 179 7.72 1.12 6.43
C ILE A 179 7.67 -0.09 5.50
N ASN A 180 8.86 -0.51 5.05
CA ASN A 180 9.06 -1.76 4.33
C ASN A 180 9.42 -2.88 5.30
N VAL A 181 8.48 -3.80 5.52
CA VAL A 181 8.72 -5.02 6.30
C VAL A 181 9.07 -6.14 5.33
N ASN A 182 10.33 -6.58 5.36
CA ASN A 182 10.91 -7.50 4.38
C ASN A 182 10.55 -8.97 4.60
#